data_AF-A0A2N6ACK3-F1
#
_entry.id   AF-A0A2N6ACK3-F1
#
_cell.length_a   1.000
_cell.length_b   1.000
_cell.length_c   1.000
_cell.angle_alpha   90.00
_cell.angle_beta   90.00
_cell.angle_gamma   90.00
#
_symmetry.space_group_name_H-M   'P 1'
#
loop_
_entity.id
_entity.type
_entity.pdbx_description
1 polymer ?
#
loop_
_entity_poly.entity_id
_entity_poly.type
_entity_poly.pdbx_seq_one_letter_code
_entity_poly.pdbx_strand_id
1 'polypeptide(L)'
;MPGFIYPDQEQNRAFILTWEGMSFKGKEIDLLVDEDGEKKKIGSIVSKEELENGKEFDYNGLKIQVQHKKIFAFIKELSLEVNGSKIKGQMLQ
;
A
#
# COMPACT_ATOMS: atom_id res chain seq x y z
N MET A 1 12.36 -8.29 3.25
CA MET A 1 10.97 -8.57 2.85
C MET A 1 10.68 -7.72 1.64
N PRO A 2 10.10 -8.27 0.57
CA PRO A 2 9.67 -7.46 -0.57
C PRO A 2 8.53 -6.53 -0.15
N GLY A 3 8.50 -5.37 -0.77
CA GLY A 3 7.49 -4.36 -0.49
C GLY A 3 7.54 -3.20 -1.47
N PHE A 4 6.60 -2.29 -1.30
CA PHE A 4 6.56 -0.99 -1.97
C PHE A 4 6.53 0.12 -0.93
N ILE A 5 7.31 1.17 -1.17
CA ILE A 5 7.27 2.43 -0.42
C ILE A 5 6.54 3.46 -1.27
N TYR A 6 5.59 4.16 -0.65
CA TYR A 6 4.78 5.21 -1.23
C TYR A 6 5.06 6.50 -0.44
N PRO A 7 6.02 7.32 -0.88
CA PRO A 7 6.38 8.55 -0.18
C PRO A 7 5.27 9.59 -0.35
N ASP A 8 4.69 10.04 0.76
CA ASP A 8 3.66 11.07 0.81
C ASP A 8 4.34 12.43 1.06
N GLN A 9 4.71 13.11 -0.03
CA GLN A 9 5.47 14.36 0.04
C GLN A 9 4.71 15.50 0.76
N GLU A 10 3.38 15.42 0.83
CA GLU A 10 2.56 16.44 1.48
C GLU A 10 2.64 16.40 3.01
N GLN A 11 2.94 15.25 3.62
CA GLN A 11 2.87 15.05 5.07
C GLN A 11 4.14 14.45 5.69
N ASN A 12 5.27 14.52 4.98
CA ASN A 12 6.58 14.07 5.44
C ASN A 12 6.58 12.65 6.04
N ARG A 13 5.90 11.74 5.36
CA ARG A 13 5.77 10.33 5.78
C ARG A 13 5.81 9.41 4.57
N ALA A 14 5.93 8.11 4.80
CA ALA A 14 5.86 7.13 3.74
C ALA A 14 4.97 5.95 4.12
N PHE A 15 4.09 5.54 3.21
CA PHE A 15 3.33 4.30 3.38
C PHE A 15 4.14 3.14 2.83
N ILE A 16 4.19 2.02 3.55
CA ILE A 16 4.96 0.85 3.17
C ILE A 16 4.01 -0.33 3.09
N LEU A 17 3.86 -0.90 1.90
CA LEU A 17 3.18 -2.17 1.69
C LEU A 17 4.21 -3.28 1.70
N THR A 18 4.11 -4.22 2.61
CA THR A 18 5.03 -5.37 2.71
C THR A 18 4.26 -6.67 2.74
N TRP A 19 4.85 -7.74 2.22
CA TRP A 19 4.25 -9.06 2.27
C TRP A 19 5.32 -10.14 2.44
N GLU A 20 4.88 -11.30 2.90
CA GLU A 20 5.76 -12.46 3.03
C GLU A 20 5.87 -13.25 1.71
N GLY A 21 7.11 -13.59 1.33
CA GLY A 21 7.43 -14.36 0.14
C GLY A 21 7.58 -13.51 -1.14
N MET A 22 7.81 -14.16 -2.28
CA MET A 22 8.16 -13.46 -3.54
C MET A 22 6.98 -12.76 -4.22
N SER A 23 5.72 -13.04 -3.83
CA SER A 23 4.53 -12.46 -4.45
C SER A 23 3.45 -12.16 -3.41
N PHE A 24 2.78 -11.03 -3.56
CA PHE A 24 1.64 -10.63 -2.73
C PHE A 24 0.32 -11.34 -3.07
N LYS A 25 0.27 -12.11 -4.18
CA LYS A 25 -0.97 -12.78 -4.61
C LYS A 25 -1.36 -13.88 -3.61
N GLY A 26 -2.46 -13.64 -2.88
CA GLY A 26 -2.98 -14.60 -1.90
C GLY A 26 -2.18 -14.63 -0.60
N LYS A 27 -1.43 -13.57 -0.31
CA LYS A 27 -0.68 -13.38 0.93
C LYS A 27 -1.19 -12.15 1.66
N GLU A 28 -0.96 -12.13 2.96
CA GLU A 28 -1.21 -10.96 3.78
C GLU A 28 -0.27 -9.83 3.34
N ILE A 29 -0.85 -8.67 3.06
CA ILE A 29 -0.11 -7.44 2.79
C ILE A 29 -0.30 -6.51 3.97
N ASP A 30 0.80 -6.21 4.64
CA ASP A 30 0.82 -5.26 5.73
C ASP A 30 1.03 -3.85 5.20
N LEU A 31 0.13 -2.95 5.62
CA LEU A 31 0.27 -1.51 5.44
C LEU A 31 0.90 -0.93 6.69
N LEU A 32 2.11 -0.43 6.54
CA LEU A 32 2.84 0.33 7.53
C LEU A 32 2.88 1.80 7.11
N VAL A 33 3.07 2.69 8.07
CA VAL A 33 3.40 4.09 7.85
C VAL A 33 4.68 4.41 8.59
N ASP A 34 5.60 5.03 7.89
CA ASP A 34 6.85 5.58 8.42
C ASP A 34 6.64 7.08 8.60
N GLU A 35 6.52 7.51 9.84
CA GLU A 35 6.34 8.91 10.24
C GLU A 35 7.49 9.24 11.20
N ASP A 36 8.31 10.24 10.85
CA ASP A 36 9.50 10.64 11.62
C ASP A 36 10.50 9.50 11.93
N GLY A 37 10.58 8.49 11.06
CA GLY A 37 11.44 7.32 11.22
C GLY A 37 10.87 6.21 12.11
N GLU A 38 9.63 6.36 12.59
CA GLU A 38 8.88 5.31 13.27
C GLU A 38 7.93 4.59 12.32
N LYS A 39 8.07 3.26 12.21
CA LYS A 39 7.16 2.41 11.42
C LYS A 39 6.00 1.91 12.27
N LYS A 40 4.78 2.30 11.93
CA LYS A 40 3.54 1.90 12.59
C LYS A 40 2.68 1.08 11.65
N LYS A 41 2.16 -0.06 12.09
CA LYS A 41 1.24 -0.88 11.29
C LYS A 41 -0.16 -0.25 11.35
N ILE A 42 -0.68 0.15 10.19
CA ILE A 42 -2.05 0.68 10.06
C ILE A 42 -3.04 -0.47 9.97
N GLY A 43 -2.69 -1.52 9.21
CA GLY A 43 -3.54 -2.69 9.06
C GLY A 43 -2.98 -3.68 8.05
N SER A 44 -3.80 -4.67 7.71
CA SER A 44 -3.42 -5.78 6.85
C SER A 44 -4.53 -6.08 5.85
N ILE A 45 -4.12 -6.53 4.67
CA ILE A 45 -4.99 -7.01 3.60
C ILE A 45 -4.75 -8.51 3.49
N VAL A 46 -5.71 -9.30 3.99
CA VAL A 46 -5.52 -10.76 4.11
C VAL A 46 -5.97 -11.52 2.85
N SER A 47 -6.78 -10.88 2.02
CA SER A 47 -7.42 -11.51 0.87
C SER A 47 -7.19 -10.74 -0.43
N LYS A 48 -7.00 -11.49 -1.52
CA LYS A 48 -6.90 -10.95 -2.88
C LYS A 48 -8.15 -10.14 -3.27
N GLU A 49 -9.32 -10.55 -2.80
CA GLU A 49 -10.58 -9.86 -3.06
C GLU A 49 -10.61 -8.47 -2.43
N GLU A 50 -10.10 -8.30 -1.20
CA GLU A 50 -10.00 -6.97 -0.59
C GLU A 50 -9.07 -6.06 -1.40
N LEU A 51 -7.98 -6.62 -1.91
CA LEU A 51 -7.03 -5.92 -2.75
C LEU A 51 -7.61 -5.53 -4.12
N GLU A 52 -8.43 -6.39 -4.74
CA GLU A 52 -9.06 -6.09 -6.04
C GLU A 52 -10.23 -5.12 -5.90
N ASN A 53 -11.03 -5.23 -4.84
CA ASN A 53 -12.12 -4.29 -4.54
C ASN A 53 -11.59 -2.93 -4.05
N GLY A 54 -10.36 -2.87 -3.54
CA GLY A 54 -9.77 -1.68 -2.95
C GLY A 54 -10.04 -1.65 -1.46
N LYS A 55 -9.02 -1.92 -0.65
CA LYS A 55 -9.12 -1.87 0.81
C LYS A 55 -8.86 -0.45 1.28
N GLU A 56 -9.79 0.12 2.02
CA GLU A 56 -9.66 1.43 2.65
C GLU A 56 -9.18 1.28 4.10
N PHE A 57 -8.30 2.18 4.51
CA PHE A 57 -7.78 2.34 5.86
C PHE A 57 -7.91 3.80 6.28
N ASP A 58 -8.32 4.04 7.51
CA ASP A 58 -8.32 5.37 8.12
C ASP A 58 -7.12 5.50 9.07
N TYR A 59 -6.26 6.47 8.82
CA TYR A 59 -5.11 6.78 9.67
C TYR A 59 -5.00 8.28 9.87
N ASN A 60 -5.01 8.78 11.11
CA ASN A 60 -4.88 10.21 11.43
C ASN A 60 -5.80 11.13 10.59
N GLY A 61 -7.04 10.69 10.30
CA GLY A 61 -8.01 11.44 9.50
C GLY A 61 -7.81 11.35 7.98
N LEU A 62 -6.97 10.42 7.52
CA LEU A 62 -6.60 10.25 6.13
C LEU A 62 -7.13 8.92 5.62
N LYS A 63 -7.72 8.97 4.43
CA LYS A 63 -8.25 7.78 3.76
C LYS A 63 -7.20 7.21 2.85
N ILE A 64 -6.67 6.05 3.22
CA ILE A 64 -5.66 5.33 2.45
C ILE A 64 -6.37 4.15 1.79
N GLN A 65 -6.49 4.19 0.46
CA GLN A 65 -7.03 3.10 -0.32
C GLN A 65 -5.90 2.35 -1.02
N VAL A 66 -5.84 1.04 -0.79
CA VAL A 66 -4.89 0.14 -1.44
C VAL A 66 -5.65 -0.75 -2.40
N GLN A 67 -5.31 -0.66 -3.69
CA GLN A 67 -5.96 -1.43 -4.73
C GLN A 67 -4.96 -2.06 -5.69
N HIS A 68 -5.17 -3.32 -6.01
CA HIS A 68 -4.44 -4.00 -7.08
C HIS A 68 -5.20 -3.83 -8.39
N LYS A 69 -4.83 -2.78 -9.12
CA LYS A 69 -5.53 -2.37 -10.34
C LYS A 69 -4.78 -2.80 -11.58
N LYS A 70 -5.53 -3.17 -12.62
CA LYS A 70 -5.01 -3.41 -13.96
C LYS A 70 -4.72 -2.07 -14.63
N ILE A 71 -3.46 -1.79 -14.91
CA ILE A 71 -3.01 -0.55 -15.55
C ILE A 71 -2.85 -0.70 -17.07
N PHE A 72 -2.43 -1.87 -17.56
CA PHE A 72 -2.30 -2.09 -19.01
C PHE A 72 -2.36 -3.58 -19.36
N ALA A 73 -3.08 -3.98 -20.41
CA ALA A 73 -3.16 -5.35 -20.94
C ALA A 73 -3.18 -6.50 -19.89
N PHE A 74 -2.01 -6.97 -19.45
CA PHE A 74 -1.80 -8.02 -18.44
C PHE A 74 -1.01 -7.55 -17.20
N ILE A 75 -0.59 -6.29 -17.17
CA ILE A 75 0.11 -5.63 -16.06
C ILE A 75 -0.92 -5.17 -15.03
N LYS A 76 -0.83 -5.74 -13.84
CA LYS A 76 -1.52 -5.27 -12.64
C LYS A 76 -0.48 -4.72 -11.67
N GLU A 77 -0.80 -3.62 -11.02
CA GLU A 77 0.08 -2.93 -10.07
C GLU A 77 -0.68 -2.60 -8.79
N LEU A 78 0.04 -2.57 -7.68
CA LEU A 78 -0.44 -2.06 -6.41
C LEU A 78 -0.47 -0.53 -6.47
N SER A 79 -1.68 0.01 -6.55
CA SER A 79 -1.95 1.43 -6.44
C SER A 79 -2.30 1.76 -4.99
N LEU A 80 -1.67 2.80 -4.47
CA LEU A 80 -2.02 3.38 -3.17
C LEU A 80 -2.52 4.80 -3.42
N GLU A 81 -3.69 5.11 -2.88
CA GLU A 81 -4.36 6.39 -3.01
C GLU A 81 -4.61 6.95 -1.61
N VAL A 82 -4.19 8.19 -1.36
CA VAL A 82 -4.35 8.86 -0.06
C VAL A 82 -5.22 10.09 -0.28
N ASN A 83 -6.37 10.16 0.39
CA ASN A 83 -7.35 11.24 0.24
C ASN A 83 -7.77 11.49 -1.22
N GLY A 84 -7.79 10.46 -2.07
CA GLY A 84 -8.09 10.58 -3.50
C GLY A 84 -6.88 10.90 -4.39
N SER A 85 -5.71 11.15 -3.81
CA SER A 85 -4.45 11.39 -4.53
C SER A 85 -3.64 10.10 -4.65
N LYS A 86 -3.36 9.66 -5.88
CA LYS A 86 -2.55 8.46 -6.13
C LYS A 86 -1.08 8.73 -5.84
N ILE A 87 -0.51 7.93 -4.95
CA ILE A 87 0.91 7.97 -4.65
C ILE A 87 1.62 6.91 -5.48
N LYS A 88 2.72 7.30 -6.14
CA LYS A 88 3.54 6.36 -6.89
C LYS A 88 4.40 5.55 -5.92
N GLY A 89 4.24 4.23 -5.97
CA GLY A 89 5.07 3.31 -5.21
C GLY A 89 6.44 3.12 -5.85
N GLN A 90 7.45 2.92 -5.02
CA GLN A 90 8.79 2.48 -5.39
C GLN A 90 9.04 1.12 -4.75
N MET A 91 9.60 0.18 -5.50
CA MET A 91 9.90 -1.15 -4.98
C MET A 91 11.02 -1.06 -3.94
N LEU A 92 10.83 -1.67 -2.78
CA LEU A 92 11.91 -1.91 -1.82
C LEU A 92 12.88 -2.92 -2.45
N GLN A 93 14.08 -2.45 -2.82
CA GLN A 93 15.20 -3.29 -3.26
C GLN A 93 15.87 -4.00 -2.09
#